data_AF-A0A660NI08-F1
#
_entry.id   AF-A0A660NI08-F1
#
_cell.length_a   1.000
_cell.length_b   1.000
_cell.length_c   1.000
_cell.angle_alpha   90.00
_cell.angle_beta   90.00
_cell.angle_gamma   90.00
#
_symmetry.space_group_name_H-M   'P 1'
#
loop_
_entity.id
_entity.type
_entity.pdbx_description
1 polymer ?
#
loop_
_entity_poly.entity_id
_entity_poly.type
_entity_poly.pdbx_seq_one_letter_code
_entity_poly.pdbx_strand_id
1 'polypeptide(L)'
;MLCFSIRGWRAASTRMADDDAWRAWAADPSIAQDLPPQRPALEFLGAMQRRRLSGVARLMVDAAWPLVQDDEHLPVVYVSHDGEINRSFELWLTLLKEGTVSPTSFGLSVHNALVGQWSMLRRDG
;
A
#
# COMPACT_ATOMS: atom_id res chain seq x y z
N MET A 1 20.68 7.37 -21.44
CA MET A 1 19.85 8.47 -20.92
C MET A 1 18.41 8.01 -20.97
N LEU A 2 17.71 7.93 -19.85
CA LEU A 2 16.27 7.62 -19.84
C LEU A 2 15.48 8.93 -20.02
N CYS A 3 14.49 8.91 -20.91
CA CYS A 3 13.57 10.02 -21.13
C CYS A 3 12.15 9.50 -20.90
N PHE A 4 11.42 10.12 -19.98
CA PHE A 4 10.02 9.78 -19.68
C PHE A 4 9.27 11.03 -19.21
N SER A 5 7.94 10.96 -19.23
CA SER A 5 7.04 11.99 -18.70
C SER A 5 6.10 11.40 -17.66
N ILE A 6 5.86 12.12 -16.56
CA ILE A 6 4.88 11.74 -15.54
C ILE A 6 3.51 12.28 -15.98
N ARG A 7 2.55 11.39 -16.27
CA ARG A 7 1.19 11.77 -16.70
C ARG A 7 0.27 12.13 -15.54
N GLY A 8 0.52 11.55 -14.37
CA GLY A 8 -0.24 11.79 -13.16
C GLY A 8 0.52 11.27 -11.95
N TRP A 9 0.19 11.78 -10.78
CA TRP A 9 0.75 11.33 -9.51
C TRP A 9 -0.28 11.53 -8.40
N ARG A 10 -0.17 10.71 -7.37
CA ARG A 10 -0.91 10.82 -6.12
C ARG A 10 -0.04 10.34 -4.99
N ALA A 11 -0.35 10.78 -3.77
CA ALA A 11 0.30 10.34 -2.56
C ALA A 11 -0.75 9.98 -1.51
N ALA A 12 -0.43 8.98 -0.69
CA ALA A 12 -1.24 8.58 0.45
C ALA A 12 -0.36 8.61 1.71
N SER A 13 -0.97 8.92 2.85
CA SER A 13 -0.29 9.08 4.12
C SER A 13 -1.15 8.53 5.26
N THR A 14 -0.51 8.26 6.40
CA THR A 14 -1.21 7.98 7.66
C THR A 14 -1.55 9.25 8.44
N ARG A 15 -1.34 10.45 7.86
CA ARG A 15 -1.59 11.75 8.50
C ARG A 15 -2.28 12.73 7.55
N MET A 16 -1.73 12.94 6.35
CA MET A 16 -2.28 13.86 5.35
C MET A 16 -3.45 13.17 4.63
N ALA A 17 -4.67 13.63 4.91
CA ALA A 17 -5.90 13.01 4.44
C ALA A 17 -6.29 13.42 3.02
N ASP A 18 -5.93 14.63 2.60
CA ASP A 18 -6.36 15.25 1.35
C ASP A 18 -5.31 16.23 0.81
N ASP A 19 -5.61 16.81 -0.36
CA ASP A 19 -4.72 17.74 -1.07
C ASP A 19 -4.42 19.00 -0.25
N ASP A 20 -5.36 19.47 0.58
CA ASP A 20 -5.16 20.64 1.43
C ASP A 20 -4.19 20.34 2.58
N ALA A 21 -4.31 19.17 3.21
CA ALA A 21 -3.36 18.70 4.21
C ALA A 21 -1.95 18.53 3.60
N TRP A 22 -1.84 18.04 2.36
CA TRP A 22 -0.57 17.95 1.66
C TRP A 22 0.02 19.33 1.33
N ARG A 23 -0.79 20.30 0.90
CA ARG A 23 -0.34 21.68 0.64
C ARG A 23 0.13 22.36 1.92
N ALA A 24 -0.60 22.19 3.02
CA ALA A 24 -0.20 22.71 4.31
C ALA A 24 1.12 22.09 4.79
N TRP A 25 1.27 20.76 4.65
CA TRP A 25 2.50 20.07 5.00
C TRP A 25 3.69 20.50 4.14
N ALA A 26 3.47 20.77 2.85
CA ALA A 26 4.53 21.27 1.97
C ALA A 26 5.01 22.67 2.36
N ALA A 27 4.14 23.49 2.97
CA ALA A 27 4.50 24.81 3.50
C ALA A 27 5.18 24.72 4.87
N ASP A 28 4.73 23.80 5.72
CA ASP A 28 5.30 23.53 7.04
C ASP A 28 5.21 22.03 7.38
N PRO A 29 6.32 21.28 7.24
CA PRO A 29 6.32 19.85 7.54
C PRO A 29 6.06 19.48 9.00
N SER A 30 6.23 20.43 9.94
CA SER A 30 6.08 20.15 11.37
C SER A 30 4.64 19.81 11.75
N ILE A 31 3.65 20.29 10.99
CA ILE A 31 2.22 20.08 11.25
C ILE A 31 1.82 18.60 11.21
N ALA A 32 2.59 17.74 10.53
CA ALA A 32 2.25 16.32 10.38
C ALA A 32 2.15 15.59 11.72
N GLN A 33 2.86 16.06 12.75
CA GLN A 33 2.83 15.46 14.09
C GLN A 33 1.49 15.70 14.80
N ASP A 34 0.87 16.85 14.52
CA ASP A 34 -0.38 17.29 15.13
C ASP A 34 -1.62 16.78 14.39
N LEU A 35 -1.46 16.36 13.12
CA LEU A 35 -2.54 15.76 12.35
C LEU A 35 -2.96 14.40 12.95
N PRO A 36 -4.27 14.10 13.01
CA PRO A 36 -4.74 12.83 13.52
C PRO A 36 -4.24 11.65 12.65
N PRO A 37 -4.07 10.46 13.23
CA PRO A 37 -3.78 9.27 12.44
C PRO A 37 -4.94 8.96 11.49
N GLN A 38 -4.60 8.61 10.26
CA GLN A 38 -5.52 8.31 9.18
C GLN A 38 -5.26 6.91 8.66
N ARG A 39 -6.32 6.27 8.17
CA ARG A 39 -6.25 4.99 7.47
C ARG A 39 -7.18 5.03 6.27
N PRO A 40 -6.68 4.88 5.03
CA PRO A 40 -7.53 4.86 3.86
C PRO A 40 -8.69 3.87 3.97
N ALA A 41 -9.92 4.36 3.75
CA ALA A 41 -11.14 3.58 3.91
C ALA A 41 -11.32 2.56 2.78
N LEU A 42 -10.91 2.92 1.56
CA LEU A 42 -10.98 2.13 0.32
C LEU A 42 -12.39 1.61 0.02
N GLU A 43 -13.42 2.45 0.18
CA GLU A 43 -14.82 2.02 0.11
C GLU A 43 -15.25 1.46 -1.25
N PHE A 44 -14.51 1.80 -2.31
CA PHE A 44 -14.66 1.20 -3.65
C PHE A 44 -14.32 -0.29 -3.69
N LEU A 45 -13.63 -0.83 -2.68
CA LEU A 45 -13.37 -2.26 -2.53
C LEU A 45 -14.42 -2.96 -1.67
N GLY A 46 -14.73 -4.20 -2.04
CA GLY A 46 -15.56 -5.08 -1.21
C GLY A 46 -14.96 -5.29 0.19
N ALA A 47 -15.81 -5.48 1.20
CA ALA A 47 -15.38 -5.59 2.60
C ALA A 47 -14.33 -6.70 2.83
N MET A 48 -14.45 -7.84 2.14
CA MET A 48 -13.49 -8.94 2.25
C MET A 48 -12.13 -8.61 1.63
N GLN A 49 -12.09 -7.88 0.52
CA GLN A 49 -10.84 -7.41 -0.08
C GLN A 49 -10.13 -6.46 0.88
N ARG A 50 -10.86 -5.48 1.44
CA ARG A 50 -10.34 -4.53 2.43
C ARG A 50 -9.73 -5.18 3.67
N ARG A 51 -10.30 -6.29 4.15
CA ARG A 51 -9.82 -7.01 5.34
C ARG A 51 -8.48 -7.72 5.11
N ARG A 52 -8.14 -8.06 3.86
CA ARG A 52 -6.90 -8.77 3.52
C ARG A 52 -5.69 -7.83 3.36
N LEU A 53 -5.93 -6.52 3.21
CA LEU A 53 -4.89 -5.52 3.01
C LEU A 53 -4.21 -5.12 4.33
N SER A 54 -2.87 -5.15 4.32
CA SER A 54 -2.04 -4.54 5.37
C SER A 54 -2.16 -3.01 5.37
N GLY A 55 -1.55 -2.34 6.35
CA GLY A 55 -1.51 -0.87 6.39
C GLY A 55 -0.82 -0.28 5.14
N VAL A 56 0.33 -0.83 4.76
CA VAL A 56 1.08 -0.38 3.57
C VAL A 56 0.34 -0.71 2.27
N ALA A 57 -0.31 -1.88 2.19
CA ALA A 57 -1.15 -2.23 1.04
C ALA A 57 -2.30 -1.23 0.86
N ARG A 58 -2.88 -0.75 1.96
CA ARG A 58 -3.94 0.27 1.88
C ARG A 58 -3.45 1.59 1.34
N LEU A 59 -2.28 2.06 1.78
CA LEU A 59 -1.68 3.29 1.25
C LEU A 59 -1.34 3.17 -0.24
N MET A 60 -0.76 2.03 -0.64
CA MET A 60 -0.48 1.75 -2.04
C MET A 60 -1.76 1.80 -2.89
N VAL A 61 -2.81 1.09 -2.46
CA VAL A 61 -4.08 1.05 -3.19
C VAL A 61 -4.74 2.43 -3.22
N ASP A 62 -4.76 3.17 -2.11
CA ASP A 62 -5.34 4.52 -2.06
C ASP A 62 -4.66 5.49 -3.02
N ALA A 63 -3.32 5.47 -3.07
CA ALA A 63 -2.55 6.33 -3.97
C ALA A 63 -2.71 5.92 -5.43
N ALA A 64 -2.62 4.63 -5.74
CA ALA A 64 -2.56 4.15 -7.12
C ALA A 64 -3.94 3.98 -7.79
N TRP A 65 -4.99 3.61 -7.04
CA TRP A 65 -6.30 3.28 -7.61
C TRP A 65 -6.88 4.39 -8.50
N PRO A 66 -6.86 5.68 -8.10
CA PRO A 66 -7.44 6.74 -8.91
C PRO A 66 -6.61 7.10 -10.15
N LEU A 67 -5.40 6.55 -10.30
CA LEU A 67 -4.51 6.83 -11.44
C LEU A 67 -4.74 5.89 -12.63
N VAL A 68 -5.51 4.81 -12.45
CA VAL A 68 -5.68 3.76 -13.46
C VAL A 68 -7.17 3.61 -13.78
N GLN A 69 -7.56 3.75 -15.05
CA GLN A 69 -8.97 3.59 -15.45
C GLN A 69 -9.44 2.14 -15.27
N ASP A 70 -10.73 1.89 -15.02
CA ASP A 70 -11.24 0.55 -14.66
C ASP A 70 -10.93 -0.55 -15.71
N ASP A 71 -10.82 -0.20 -17.00
CA ASP A 71 -10.51 -1.08 -18.12
C ASP A 71 -9.03 -1.05 -18.56
N GLU A 72 -8.19 -0.34 -17.82
CA GLU A 72 -6.78 -0.14 -18.14
C GLU A 72 -5.89 -1.13 -17.36
N HIS A 73 -5.09 -1.88 -18.12
CA HIS A 73 -4.13 -2.85 -17.60
C HIS A 73 -2.71 -2.35 -17.88
N LEU A 74 -2.08 -1.74 -16.87
CA LEU A 74 -0.73 -1.19 -16.97
C LEU A 74 0.30 -2.11 -16.31
N PRO A 75 1.51 -2.27 -16.88
CA PRO A 75 2.63 -2.87 -16.16
C PRO A 75 2.91 -2.10 -14.87
N VAL A 76 2.99 -2.81 -13.74
CA VAL A 76 3.23 -2.21 -12.43
C VAL A 76 4.62 -2.52 -11.95
N VAL A 77 5.35 -1.47 -11.56
CA VAL A 77 6.62 -1.59 -10.83
C VAL A 77 6.41 -1.08 -9.42
N TYR A 78 6.55 -1.98 -8.45
CA TYR A 78 6.48 -1.64 -7.03
C TYR A 78 7.87 -1.60 -6.41
N VAL A 79 8.15 -0.54 -5.66
CA VAL A 79 9.43 -0.35 -4.94
C VAL A 79 9.11 0.03 -3.51
N SER A 80 9.81 -0.58 -2.57
CA SER A 80 9.70 -0.29 -1.15
C SER A 80 10.97 -0.73 -0.43
N HIS A 81 11.40 0.06 0.55
CA HIS A 81 12.52 -0.28 1.43
C HIS A 81 12.14 -1.44 2.36
N ASP A 82 11.01 -1.32 3.04
CA ASP A 82 10.60 -2.26 4.10
C ASP A 82 9.65 -3.37 3.63
N GLY A 83 8.98 -3.20 2.49
CA GLY A 83 7.99 -4.16 2.00
C GLY A 83 6.95 -4.54 3.07
N GLU A 84 6.81 -5.84 3.35
CA GLU A 84 5.95 -6.40 4.40
C GLU A 84 6.78 -6.83 5.64
N ILE A 85 7.70 -5.96 6.10
CA ILE A 85 8.61 -6.25 7.24
C ILE A 85 7.86 -6.68 8.51
N ASN A 86 6.71 -6.08 8.79
CA ASN A 86 5.90 -6.42 9.97
C ASN A 86 5.42 -7.87 9.91
N ARG A 87 4.91 -8.32 8.75
CA ARG A 87 4.50 -9.73 8.54
C ARG A 87 5.70 -10.67 8.62
N SER A 88 6.84 -10.26 8.07
CA SER A 88 8.07 -11.05 8.17
C SER A 88 8.45 -11.26 9.64
N PHE A 89 8.44 -10.21 10.46
CA PHE A 89 8.76 -10.32 11.88
C PHE A 89 7.76 -11.18 12.65
N GLU A 90 6.46 -11.03 12.39
CA GLU A 90 5.41 -11.89 12.95
C GLU A 90 5.64 -13.37 12.60
N LEU A 91 5.97 -13.67 11.35
CA LEU A 91 6.30 -15.03 10.91
C LEU A 91 7.50 -15.62 11.64
N TRP A 92 8.59 -14.85 11.77
CA TRP A 92 9.76 -15.30 12.52
C TRP A 92 9.40 -15.61 13.96
N LEU A 93 8.60 -14.75 14.60
CA LEU A 93 8.16 -14.95 15.98
C LEU A 93 7.29 -16.20 16.12
N THR A 94 6.36 -16.44 15.20
CA THR A 94 5.52 -17.64 15.17
C THR A 94 6.37 -18.89 14.96
N LEU A 95 7.30 -18.87 14.01
CA LEU A 95 8.21 -20.00 13.76
C LEU A 95 9.02 -20.36 15.01
N LEU A 96 9.57 -19.35 15.70
CA LEU A 96 10.37 -19.56 16.91
C LEU A 96 9.56 -20.10 18.08
N LYS A 97 8.28 -19.72 18.21
CA LYS A 97 7.41 -20.14 19.32
C LYS A 97 6.70 -21.47 19.06
N GLU A 98 6.26 -21.70 17.82
CA GLU A 98 5.35 -22.78 17.47
C GLU A 98 6.03 -23.86 16.60
N GLY A 99 7.24 -23.60 16.10
CA GLY A 99 7.99 -24.54 15.25
C GLY A 99 7.45 -24.68 13.82
N THR A 100 6.43 -23.90 13.45
CA THR A 100 5.80 -23.93 12.13
C THR A 100 5.24 -22.57 11.74
N VAL A 101 4.96 -22.37 10.46
CA VAL A 101 4.28 -21.18 9.92
C VAL A 101 3.27 -21.58 8.85
N SER A 102 2.20 -20.80 8.72
CA SER A 102 1.21 -20.99 7.66
C SER A 102 1.82 -20.66 6.29
N PRO A 103 1.66 -21.53 5.26
CA PRO A 103 2.08 -21.25 3.89
C PRO A 103 1.49 -19.94 3.34
N THR A 104 0.23 -19.64 3.68
CA THR A 104 -0.44 -18.40 3.28
C THR A 104 0.23 -17.18 3.91
N SER A 105 0.56 -17.25 5.20
CA SER A 105 1.20 -16.14 5.89
C SER A 105 2.60 -15.87 5.32
N PHE A 106 3.36 -16.92 5.04
CA PHE A 106 4.65 -16.82 4.34
C PHE A 106 4.52 -16.20 2.94
N GLY A 107 3.54 -16.64 2.15
CA GLY A 107 3.28 -16.04 0.84
C GLY A 107 2.89 -14.56 0.88
N LEU A 108 2.41 -14.06 2.03
CA LEU A 108 2.07 -12.65 2.22
C LEU A 108 3.21 -11.80 2.78
N SER A 109 4.33 -12.38 3.21
CA SER A 109 5.46 -11.62 3.77
C SER A 109 6.52 -11.24 2.75
N VAL A 110 6.50 -11.85 1.56
CA VAL A 110 7.42 -11.53 0.48
C VAL A 110 7.10 -10.14 -0.09
N HIS A 111 8.13 -9.42 -0.55
CA HIS A 111 8.00 -8.04 -1.03
C HIS A 111 6.98 -7.87 -2.16
N ASN A 112 6.97 -8.82 -3.10
CA ASN A 112 6.06 -8.83 -4.24
C ASN A 112 4.60 -9.19 -3.87
N ALA A 113 4.31 -9.56 -2.62
CA ALA A 113 2.94 -9.84 -2.20
C ALA A 113 2.02 -8.61 -2.41
N LEU A 114 2.54 -7.41 -2.21
CA LEU A 114 1.80 -6.15 -2.37
C LEU A 114 1.35 -5.90 -3.80
N VAL A 115 2.27 -6.02 -4.77
CA VAL A 115 1.93 -5.88 -6.19
C VAL A 115 1.11 -7.07 -6.71
N GLY A 116 1.29 -8.26 -6.15
CA GLY A 116 0.41 -9.40 -6.40
C GLY A 116 -1.03 -9.15 -5.93
N GLN A 117 -1.20 -8.55 -4.75
CA GLN A 117 -2.52 -8.13 -4.25
C GLN A 117 -3.15 -7.07 -5.14
N TRP A 118 -2.39 -6.06 -5.58
CA TRP A 118 -2.85 -5.07 -6.56
C TRP A 118 -3.40 -5.75 -7.82
N SER A 119 -2.61 -6.65 -8.43
CA SER A 119 -2.98 -7.34 -9.66
C SER A 119 -4.28 -8.15 -9.49
N MET A 120 -4.43 -8.85 -8.36
CA MET A 120 -5.68 -9.56 -8.02
C MET A 120 -6.89 -8.62 -7.83
N LEU A 121 -6.70 -7.43 -7.24
CA LEU A 121 -7.78 -6.46 -7.06
C LEU A 121 -8.24 -5.87 -8.40
N ARG A 122 -7.28 -5.61 -9.29
CA ARG A 122 -7.51 -5.05 -10.64
C ARG A 122 -7.95 -6.08 -11.67
N ARG A 123 -7.82 -7.37 -11.35
CA ARG A 123 -8.02 -8.50 -12.28
C ARG A 123 -7.04 -8.43 -13.45
N ASP A 124 -5.84 -7.93 -13.18
CA ASP A 124 -4.69 -7.95 -14.09
C ASP A 124 -4.10 -9.37 -14.01
N GLY A 125 -4.56 -10.28 -14.87
CA GLY A 125 -4.14 -11.69 -14.89
C GLY A 125 -4.10 -12.27 -16.29
#